data_AF-A0A1J3EQ24-F1
#
_entry.id   AF-A0A1J3EQ24-F1
#
_cell.length_a   1.000
_cell.length_b   1.000
_cell.length_c   1.000
_cell.angle_alpha   90.00
_cell.angle_beta   90.00
_cell.angle_gamma   90.00
#
_symmetry.space_group_name_H-M   'P 1'
#
loop_
_entity.id
_entity.type
_entity.pdbx_description
1 polymer ?
#
loop_
_entity_poly.entity_id
_entity_poly.type
_entity_poly.pdbx_seq_one_letter_code
_entity_poly.pdbx_strand_id
1 'polypeptide(L)'
;FRNLSRLEASFCNLLLQVLPDFLESFPNLKHLTLYLVYVKELEPENLELTIVPKCLLSSTLECVEIREVAARGEETGKKRARNGKRTVLMHKKRIWMEAVRYILENSLLLKKLVLCFSP
;
A
#
# COMPACT_ATOMS: atom_id res chain seq x y z
N PHE A 1 8.41 -2.71 17.81
CA PHE A 1 7.42 -3.60 18.45
C PHE A 1 7.73 -5.07 18.13
N ARG A 2 8.67 -5.69 18.86
CA ARG A 2 9.20 -7.03 18.47
C ARG A 2 8.21 -8.19 18.65
N ASN A 3 7.20 -8.06 19.50
CA ASN A 3 6.23 -9.13 19.76
C ASN A 3 4.94 -9.00 18.94
N LEU A 4 4.86 -8.01 18.06
CA LEU A 4 3.66 -7.73 17.27
C LEU A 4 3.61 -8.66 16.06
N SER A 5 2.59 -9.52 16.02
CA SER A 5 2.40 -10.54 14.97
C SER A 5 1.35 -10.14 13.93
N ARG A 6 0.51 -9.16 14.21
CA ARG A 6 -0.50 -8.64 13.29
C ARG A 6 -0.49 -7.12 13.32
N LEU A 7 -0.37 -6.52 12.14
CA LEU A 7 -0.33 -5.08 11.93
C LEU A 7 -1.42 -4.70 10.93
N GLU A 8 -2.14 -3.66 11.28
CA GLU A 8 -3.14 -3.03 10.44
C GLU A 8 -2.82 -1.54 10.38
N ALA A 9 -2.58 -1.01 9.18
CA ALA A 9 -2.11 0.36 9.01
C ALA A 9 -2.67 0.99 7.73
N SER A 10 -2.92 2.30 7.80
CA SER A 10 -3.36 3.11 6.67
C SER A 10 -2.22 3.99 6.18
N PHE A 11 -1.95 3.95 4.88
CA PHE A 11 -0.94 4.76 4.22
C PHE A 11 -1.56 5.56 3.09
N CYS A 12 -1.31 6.87 3.07
CA CYS A 12 -1.58 7.65 1.88
C CYS A 12 -0.43 7.50 0.87
N ASN A 13 -0.69 7.79 -0.41
CA ASN A 13 0.33 7.74 -1.46
C ASN A 13 1.58 8.57 -1.15
N LEU A 14 1.47 9.64 -0.35
CA LEU A 14 2.59 10.48 0.07
C LEU A 14 3.51 9.82 1.10
N LEU A 15 2.98 8.90 1.90
CA LEU A 15 3.71 8.21 2.96
C LEU A 15 4.16 6.80 2.54
N LEU A 16 3.82 6.36 1.33
CA LEU A 16 4.20 5.03 0.87
C LEU A 16 5.72 4.85 0.78
N GLN A 17 6.48 5.92 0.49
CA GLN A 17 7.96 5.83 0.45
C GLN A 17 8.57 5.45 1.81
N VAL A 18 7.95 5.81 2.93
CA VAL A 18 8.44 5.48 4.28
C VAL A 18 7.87 4.16 4.82
N LEU A 19 7.05 3.46 4.04
CA LEU A 19 6.49 2.16 4.41
C LEU A 19 7.58 1.13 4.78
N PRO A 20 8.71 0.99 4.03
CA PRO A 20 9.76 0.04 4.37
C PRO A 20 10.35 0.30 5.76
N ASP A 21 10.73 1.54 6.05
CA ASP A 21 11.32 1.93 7.33
C ASP A 21 10.34 1.72 8.49
N PHE A 22 9.06 2.01 8.27
CA PHE A 22 8.02 1.75 9.24
C PHE A 22 7.92 0.25 9.56
N LEU A 23 7.93 -0.60 8.53
CA LEU A 23 7.84 -2.05 8.65
C LEU A 23 9.04 -2.70 9.35
N GLU A 24 10.22 -2.07 9.31
CA GLU A 24 11.43 -2.53 10.02
C GLU A 24 11.22 -2.64 11.55
N SER A 25 10.25 -1.90 12.10
CA SER A 25 9.90 -1.92 13.51
C SER A 25 9.17 -3.21 13.96
N PHE A 26 8.74 -4.07 13.03
CA PHE A 26 7.86 -5.22 13.29
C PHE A 26 8.45 -6.55 12.75
N PRO A 27 9.64 -6.99 13.22
CA PRO A 27 10.36 -8.10 12.60
C PRO A 27 9.64 -9.47 12.65
N ASN A 28 8.71 -9.67 13.58
CA ASN A 28 8.00 -10.95 13.78
C ASN A 28 6.56 -10.93 13.23
N LEU A 29 6.30 -10.07 12.25
CA LEU A 29 4.98 -9.92 11.68
C LEU A 29 4.56 -11.19 10.93
N LYS A 30 3.33 -11.63 11.17
CA LYS A 30 2.67 -12.75 10.48
C LYS A 30 1.57 -12.30 9.54
N HIS A 31 0.87 -11.23 9.93
CA HIS A 31 -0.26 -10.68 9.20
C HIS A 31 -0.09 -9.19 9.02
N LEU A 32 -0.15 -8.73 7.78
CA LEU A 32 -0.12 -7.31 7.43
C LEU A 32 -1.39 -6.96 6.67
N THR A 33 -2.14 -5.99 7.17
CA THR A 33 -3.23 -5.34 6.42
C THR A 33 -2.85 -3.89 6.15
N LEU A 34 -2.70 -3.53 4.88
CA LEU A 34 -2.40 -2.19 4.39
C LEU A 34 -3.63 -1.57 3.74
N TYR A 35 -4.09 -0.46 4.28
CA TYR A 35 -5.12 0.38 3.67
C TYR A 35 -4.47 1.51 2.90
N LEU A 36 -4.67 1.54 1.59
CA LEU A 36 -4.12 2.54 0.68
C LEU A 36 -5.14 3.65 0.45
N VAL A 37 -4.77 4.87 0.85
CA VAL A 37 -5.58 6.08 0.67
C VAL A 37 -4.94 6.92 -0.44
N TYR A 38 -5.71 7.26 -1.47
CA TYR A 38 -5.21 8.14 -2.54
C TYR A 38 -5.56 9.60 -2.27
N VAL A 39 -4.56 10.46 -2.21
CA VAL A 39 -4.67 11.91 -2.06
C VAL A 39 -4.27 12.57 -3.38
N LYS A 40 -5.20 13.31 -3.97
CA LYS A 40 -5.08 13.90 -5.31
C LYS A 40 -4.28 15.21 -5.34
N GLU A 41 -4.03 15.81 -4.18
CA GLU A 41 -3.52 17.18 -4.04
C GLU A 41 -2.06 17.36 -4.46
N LEU A 42 -1.31 16.27 -4.64
CA LEU A 42 0.06 16.31 -5.13
C LEU A 42 0.23 15.44 -6.39
N GLU A 43 1.05 15.92 -7.32
CA GLU A 43 1.49 15.09 -8.44
C GLU A 43 2.23 13.86 -7.88
N PRO A 44 1.88 12.66 -8.33
CA PRO A 44 2.45 11.44 -7.80
C PRO A 44 3.91 11.32 -8.22
N GLU A 45 4.82 11.47 -7.27
CA GLU A 45 6.20 11.01 -7.41
C GLU A 45 6.20 9.50 -7.72
N ASN A 46 7.19 9.05 -8.48
CA ASN A 46 7.37 7.62 -8.70
C ASN A 46 7.68 6.97 -7.36
N LEU A 47 6.91 5.94 -7.01
CA LEU A 47 7.14 5.19 -5.78
C LEU A 47 8.38 4.33 -5.99
N GLU A 48 9.44 4.61 -5.24
CA GLU A 48 10.68 3.83 -5.25
C GLU A 48 10.90 3.23 -3.86
N LEU A 49 10.57 1.94 -3.73
CA LEU A 49 10.77 1.19 -2.48
C LEU A 49 12.06 0.37 -2.60
N THR A 50 13.15 0.89 -2.06
CA THR A 50 14.49 0.29 -2.19
C THR A 50 14.93 -0.51 -0.97
N ILE A 51 14.46 -0.10 0.21
CA ILE A 51 14.78 -0.76 1.48
C ILE A 51 13.88 -1.98 1.62
N VAL A 52 14.42 -3.10 2.05
CA VAL A 52 13.66 -4.33 2.31
C VAL A 52 13.66 -4.62 3.82
N PRO A 53 12.53 -4.43 4.51
CA PRO A 53 12.48 -4.58 5.95
C PRO A 53 12.53 -6.05 6.35
N LYS A 54 13.10 -6.29 7.53
CA LYS A 54 13.26 -7.64 8.09
C LYS A 54 11.96 -8.43 8.15
N CYS A 55 10.81 -7.78 8.33
CA CYS A 55 9.53 -8.47 8.40
C CYS A 55 9.11 -9.13 7.07
N LEU A 56 9.55 -8.63 5.91
CA LEU A 56 9.27 -9.24 4.60
C LEU A 56 10.24 -10.40 4.32
N LEU A 57 11.50 -10.24 4.75
CA LEU A 57 12.52 -11.29 4.66
C LEU A 57 12.32 -12.41 5.69
N SER A 58 11.60 -12.12 6.77
CA SER A 58 11.33 -13.06 7.84
C SER A 58 10.44 -14.19 7.35
N SER A 59 10.74 -15.41 7.81
CA SER A 59 9.90 -16.58 7.57
C SER A 59 8.54 -16.53 8.28
N THR A 60 8.28 -15.47 9.07
CA THR A 60 7.05 -15.31 9.84
C THR A 60 5.90 -14.73 9.04
N LEU A 61 6.14 -13.98 7.97
CA LEU A 61 5.07 -13.28 7.26
C LEU A 61 4.27 -14.24 6.37
N GLU A 62 3.05 -14.55 6.81
CA GLU A 62 2.21 -15.56 6.16
C GLU A 62 1.14 -14.94 5.27
N CYS A 63 0.63 -13.77 5.66
CA CYS A 63 -0.52 -13.16 5.02
C CYS A 63 -0.33 -11.65 4.86
N VAL A 64 -0.53 -11.17 3.63
CA VAL A 64 -0.61 -9.74 3.33
C VAL A 64 -1.95 -9.45 2.67
N GLU A 65 -2.59 -8.40 3.15
CA GLU A 65 -3.82 -7.87 2.60
C GLU A 65 -3.62 -6.40 2.26
N ILE A 66 -3.94 -6.03 1.02
CA ILE A 66 -3.84 -4.66 0.53
C ILE A 66 -5.24 -4.22 0.11
N ARG A 67 -5.74 -3.17 0.74
CA ARG A 67 -7.09 -2.66 0.57
C ARG A 67 -7.05 -1.23 0.10
N GLU A 68 -7.79 -0.92 -0.95
CA GLU A 68 -8.14 0.44 -1.30
C GLU A 68 -9.12 1.04 -0.27
N VAL A 69 -8.90 2.30 0.11
CA VAL A 69 -9.90 3.10 0.82
C VAL A 69 -10.15 4.41 0.08
N ALA A 70 -11.43 4.73 -0.14
CA ALA A 70 -11.83 6.03 -0.67
C ALA A 70 -11.53 7.14 0.35
N ALA A 71 -10.93 8.23 -0.10
CA ALA A 71 -10.76 9.41 0.75
C ALA A 71 -12.14 9.95 1.14
N ARG A 72 -12.33 10.28 2.43
CA ARG A 72 -13.63 10.62 3.07
C ARG A 72 -14.23 11.98 2.61
N GLY A 73 -13.95 12.44 1.40
CA GLY A 73 -14.32 13.78 0.90
C GLY A 73 -14.77 13.84 -0.57
N GLU A 74 -15.02 12.71 -1.25
CA GLU A 74 -15.55 12.73 -2.63
C GLU A 74 -17.07 13.00 -2.72
N GLU A 75 -17.69 13.45 -1.63
CA GLU A 75 -19.05 13.96 -1.64
C GLU A 75 -19.03 15.49 -1.73
N THR A 76 -19.00 16.02 -2.94
CA THR A 76 -19.89 17.10 -3.41
C THR A 76 -19.48 17.62 -4.78
N GLY A 77 -20.35 17.34 -5.75
CA GLY A 77 -20.65 18.20 -6.90
C GLY A 77 -19.49 18.82 -7.67
N LYS A 78 -19.04 18.17 -8.74
CA LYS A 78 -18.55 18.86 -9.94
C LYS A 78 -18.66 17.95 -11.16
N LYS A 79 -19.66 18.23 -12.01
CA LYS A 79 -19.65 17.84 -13.43
C LYS A 79 -18.37 18.41 -14.04
N ARG A 80 -17.35 17.61 -14.34
CA ARG A 80 -16.21 18.03 -15.20
C ARG A 80 -15.42 16.84 -15.73
N ALA A 81 -15.22 16.90 -17.06
CA ALA A 81 -14.30 16.19 -17.95
C ALA A 81 -13.97 14.70 -17.66
N ARG A 82 -14.46 13.83 -18.55
CA ARG A 82 -14.13 12.39 -18.64
C ARG A 82 -12.63 12.08 -18.65
N ASN A 83 -11.77 13.02 -19.07
CA ASN A 83 -10.35 12.78 -19.30
C ASN A 83 -9.48 12.86 -18.03
N GLY A 84 -9.74 13.80 -17.10
CA GLY A 84 -8.93 13.93 -15.88
C GLY A 84 -9.12 12.78 -14.89
N LYS A 85 -10.26 12.08 -14.93
CA LYS A 85 -10.52 10.89 -14.10
C LYS A 85 -9.70 9.68 -14.54
N ARG A 86 -9.49 9.50 -15.84
CA ARG A 86 -8.72 8.35 -16.38
C ARG A 86 -7.25 8.43 -15.99
N THR A 87 -6.65 9.61 -16.09
CA THR A 87 -5.23 9.79 -15.72
C THR A 87 -5.02 9.53 -14.24
N VAL A 88 -5.84 10.09 -13.35
CA VAL A 88 -5.76 9.86 -11.90
C VAL A 88 -5.94 8.38 -11.55
N LEU A 89 -6.93 7.70 -12.15
CA LEU A 89 -7.16 6.27 -11.94
C LEU A 89 -5.97 5.42 -12.38
N MET A 90 -5.38 5.70 -13.55
CA MET A 90 -4.19 5.01 -14.03
C MET A 90 -2.98 5.20 -13.10
N HIS A 91 -2.78 6.41 -12.56
CA HIS A 91 -1.69 6.72 -11.64
C HIS A 91 -1.86 6.03 -10.29
N LYS A 92 -3.06 6.13 -9.72
CA LYS A 92 -3.45 5.41 -8.51
C LYS A 92 -3.19 3.91 -8.64
N LYS A 93 -3.64 3.31 -9.75
CA LYS A 93 -3.39 1.90 -10.07
C LYS A 93 -1.89 1.59 -10.18
N ARG A 94 -1.10 2.46 -10.82
CA ARG A 94 0.37 2.29 -10.92
C ARG A 94 1.03 2.21 -9.54
N ILE A 95 0.74 3.18 -8.67
CA ILE A 95 1.33 3.25 -7.31
C ILE A 95 1.00 1.99 -6.51
N TRP A 96 -0.24 1.51 -6.61
CA TRP A 96 -0.63 0.32 -5.84
C TRP A 96 -0.04 -0.95 -6.38
N MET A 97 0.04 -1.09 -7.71
CA MET A 97 0.73 -2.22 -8.32
C MET A 97 2.22 -2.22 -7.97
N GLU A 98 2.83 -1.05 -7.76
CA GLU A 98 4.19 -0.94 -7.26
C GLU A 98 4.32 -1.46 -5.82
N ALA A 99 3.42 -1.06 -4.92
CA ALA A 99 3.39 -1.58 -3.56
C ALA A 99 3.14 -3.10 -3.52
N VAL A 100 2.24 -3.61 -4.38
CA VAL A 100 2.00 -5.06 -4.52
C VAL A 100 3.26 -5.77 -5.00
N ARG A 101 3.91 -5.25 -6.05
CA ARG A 101 5.14 -5.82 -6.60
C ARG A 101 6.23 -5.89 -5.55
N TYR A 102 6.46 -4.77 -4.85
CA TYR A 102 7.44 -4.70 -3.78
C TYR A 102 7.21 -5.76 -2.69
N ILE A 103 5.97 -5.96 -2.24
CA ILE A 103 5.67 -7.01 -1.27
C ILE A 103 5.97 -8.40 -1.85
N LEU A 104 5.54 -8.66 -3.09
CA LEU A 104 5.72 -9.97 -3.73
C LEU A 104 7.19 -10.33 -3.96
N GLU A 105 8.00 -9.37 -4.42
CA GLU A 105 9.41 -9.58 -4.71
C GLU A 105 10.24 -9.81 -3.44
N ASN A 106 9.81 -9.23 -2.32
CA ASN A 106 10.56 -9.25 -1.08
C ASN A 106 10.04 -10.24 -0.02
N SER A 107 8.86 -10.81 -0.22
CA SER A 107 8.27 -11.79 0.71
C SER A 107 8.60 -13.22 0.28
N LEU A 108 9.49 -13.89 1.02
CA LEU A 108 10.00 -15.21 0.62
C LEU A 108 8.99 -16.35 0.84
N LEU A 109 8.10 -16.24 1.83
CA LEU A 109 7.21 -17.32 2.28
C LEU A 109 5.73 -16.90 2.35
N LEU A 110 5.34 -15.90 1.56
CA LEU A 110 3.96 -15.41 1.56
C LEU A 110 2.99 -16.52 1.15
N LYS A 111 2.14 -16.96 2.08
CA LYS A 111 1.15 -18.03 1.83
C LYS A 111 -0.13 -17.49 1.23
N LYS A 112 -0.49 -16.25 1.56
CA LYS A 112 -1.73 -15.62 1.13
C LYS A 112 -1.52 -14.14 0.83
N LEU A 113 -1.94 -13.73 -0.36
CA LEU A 113 -2.08 -12.33 -0.76
C LEU A 113 -3.55 -12.04 -1.05
N VAL A 114 -4.10 -11.00 -0.43
CA VAL A 114 -5.46 -10.50 -0.70
C VAL A 114 -5.36 -9.07 -1.24
N LEU A 115 -5.94 -8.83 -2.41
CA LEU A 115 -6.01 -7.52 -3.04
C LEU A 115 -7.48 -7.10 -3.12
N CYS A 116 -7.84 -6.02 -2.42
CA CYS A 116 -9.17 -5.44 -2.44
C CYS A 116 -9.10 -4.04 -3.04
N PHE A 117 -9.10 -3.95 -4.36
CA PHE A 117 -9.16 -2.67 -5.08
C PHE A 117 -10.57 -2.43 -5.61
N SER A 118 -11.02 -1.16 -5.61
CA SER A 118 -12.31 -0.80 -6.18
C SER A 118 -12.24 -0.82 -7.72
N PRO A 119 -13.29 -1.28 -8.41
CA PRO A 119 -13.34 -1.36 -9.87
C PRO A 119 -13.34 -0.01 -10.59
#